data_AF-A0A914CAN8-F1
#
_entry.id   AF-A0A914CAN8-F1
#
_cell.length_a   1.000
_cell.length_b   1.000
_cell.length_c   1.000
_cell.angle_alpha   90.00
_cell.angle_beta   90.00
_cell.angle_gamma   90.00
#
_symmetry.space_group_name_H-M   'P 1'
#
loop_
_entity.id
_entity.type
_entity.pdbx_description
1 polymer ?
#
loop_
_entity_poly.entity_id
_entity_poly.type
_entity_poly.pdbx_seq_one_letter_code
_entity_poly.pdbx_strand_id
1 'polypeptide(L)'
;MKIPSYDIIEAVNQKLNNNEKQPSDGYYVDNMANMHNSECEFYAIFREVKVLPLPKIYYLSKVDVEKKQRGMILMEHLGNEGVVLNIFTSLNEEQIKNVVYHIAKFHAYLWSHVDQWHGHFKRNAFVGEESTILTKQMIQQSIAIRPGNPSADIARLLVISSGADLRHKLEQEIIDHYYDVLQHETSKLNYKVSFTKEQLKKAYDYAMVNQAIFLLMMTAFLTGAAPKEEPALTYFKMGMEKIVVQTRDSLYDAWKICEQFNGKYGF
;
A
#
# COMPACT_ATOMS: atom_id res chain seq x y z
N MET A 1 12.18 1.31 -18.04
CA MET A 1 12.46 2.72 -17.70
C MET A 1 11.15 3.35 -17.24
N LYS A 2 11.09 3.87 -16.01
CA LYS A 2 9.93 4.60 -15.48
C LYS A 2 10.27 6.08 -15.47
N ILE A 3 9.41 6.88 -16.07
CA ILE A 3 9.53 8.32 -16.14
C ILE A 3 8.23 8.90 -15.55
N PRO A 4 8.29 9.83 -14.58
CA PRO A 4 7.11 10.57 -14.16
C PRO A 4 6.50 11.27 -15.37
N SER A 5 5.26 10.90 -15.66
CA SER A 5 4.53 11.40 -16.83
C SER A 5 3.79 12.68 -16.46
N TYR A 6 4.54 13.74 -16.12
CA TYR A 6 3.96 15.06 -15.91
C TYR A 6 3.11 15.48 -17.12
N ASP A 7 3.64 15.25 -18.32
CA ASP A 7 3.00 15.51 -19.62
C ASP A 7 1.62 14.80 -19.77
N ILE A 8 1.42 13.64 -19.14
CA ILE A 8 0.14 12.90 -19.20
C ILE A 8 -0.90 13.53 -18.27
N ILE A 9 -0.49 14.01 -17.10
CA ILE A 9 -1.41 14.65 -16.14
C ILE A 9 -1.73 16.07 -16.56
N GLU A 10 -0.77 16.81 -17.12
CA GLU A 10 -1.01 18.12 -17.73
C GLU A 10 -1.99 18.01 -18.91
N ALA A 11 -1.83 16.99 -19.77
CA ALA A 11 -2.76 16.72 -20.87
C ALA A 11 -4.15 16.24 -20.40
N VAL A 12 -4.23 15.50 -19.28
CA VAL A 12 -5.50 15.10 -18.65
C VAL A 12 -6.19 16.32 -18.01
N ASN A 13 -5.45 17.19 -17.34
CA ASN A 13 -5.96 18.40 -16.72
C ASN A 13 -6.45 19.41 -17.77
N GLN A 14 -5.70 19.61 -18.85
CA GLN A 14 -6.13 20.46 -19.98
C GLN A 14 -7.44 19.94 -20.64
N LYS A 15 -7.67 18.62 -20.65
CA LYS A 15 -8.92 18.01 -21.16
C LYS A 15 -10.10 18.09 -20.19
N LEU A 16 -9.87 18.30 -18.89
CA LEU A 16 -10.89 18.42 -17.85
C LEU A 16 -11.33 19.88 -17.61
N ASN A 17 -10.77 20.84 -18.34
CA ASN A 17 -11.07 22.28 -18.29
C ASN A 17 -12.48 22.63 -18.79
N ASN A 18 -13.52 22.17 -18.10
CA ASN A 18 -14.84 22.80 -18.08
C ASN A 18 -15.33 22.86 -16.63
N ASN A 19 -14.99 23.97 -15.95
CA ASN A 19 -15.75 24.61 -14.87
C ASN A 19 -15.64 24.15 -13.40
N GLU A 20 -14.49 23.78 -12.86
CA GLU A 20 -14.29 23.82 -11.39
C GLU A 20 -12.92 24.39 -10.99
N LYS A 21 -12.90 25.28 -9.98
CA LYS A 21 -11.68 25.86 -9.40
C LYS A 21 -10.86 24.76 -8.72
N GLN A 22 -9.82 24.27 -9.39
CA GLN A 22 -8.90 23.28 -8.84
C GLN A 22 -7.79 23.90 -7.97
N PRO A 23 -7.14 23.10 -7.10
CA PRO A 23 -5.92 23.48 -6.40
C PRO A 23 -4.89 24.00 -7.40
N SER A 24 -4.14 25.05 -7.05
CA SER A 24 -3.12 25.67 -7.92
C SER A 24 -2.19 24.62 -8.52
N ASP A 25 -1.91 24.70 -9.82
CA ASP A 25 -1.10 23.73 -10.59
C ASP A 25 0.19 23.27 -9.89
N GLY A 26 0.82 24.14 -9.09
CA GLY A 26 2.02 23.82 -8.30
C GLY A 26 1.84 22.70 -7.27
N TYR A 27 0.65 22.56 -6.66
CA TYR A 27 0.41 21.56 -5.60
C TYR A 27 0.46 20.11 -6.13
N TYR A 28 -0.07 19.88 -7.32
CA TYR A 28 -0.03 18.55 -7.94
C TYR A 28 1.38 18.19 -8.42
N VAL A 29 2.12 19.17 -8.96
CA VAL A 29 3.51 19.02 -9.38
C VAL A 29 4.38 18.61 -8.20
N ASP A 30 4.25 19.32 -7.08
CA ASP A 30 5.04 19.07 -5.87
C ASP A 30 4.73 17.71 -5.26
N ASN A 31 3.45 17.31 -5.22
CA ASN A 31 3.07 15.99 -4.73
C ASN A 31 3.66 14.87 -5.59
N MET A 32 3.58 14.98 -6.93
CA MET A 32 4.19 14.00 -7.83
C MET A 32 5.70 13.93 -7.69
N ALA A 33 6.37 15.09 -7.59
CA ALA A 33 7.80 15.14 -7.34
C ALA A 33 8.15 14.45 -6.02
N ASN A 34 7.38 14.69 -4.95
CA ASN A 34 7.54 14.02 -3.67
C ASN A 34 7.32 12.50 -3.76
N MET A 35 6.33 12.03 -4.53
CA MET A 35 6.08 10.60 -4.74
C MET A 35 7.29 9.93 -5.40
N HIS A 36 7.74 10.48 -6.53
CA HIS A 36 8.87 9.94 -7.30
C HIS A 36 10.18 10.02 -6.52
N ASN A 37 10.43 11.12 -5.81
CA ASN A 37 11.64 11.31 -5.02
C ASN A 37 11.69 10.36 -3.82
N SER A 38 10.53 10.05 -3.22
CA SER A 38 10.42 9.03 -2.17
C SER A 38 10.70 7.63 -2.72
N GLU A 39 10.20 7.30 -3.92
CA GLU A 39 10.53 6.03 -4.58
C GLU A 39 12.03 5.92 -4.90
N CYS A 40 12.64 7.00 -5.38
CA CYS A 40 14.10 7.04 -5.60
C CYS A 40 14.86 6.80 -4.29
N GLU A 41 14.44 7.42 -3.20
CA GLU A 41 15.07 7.26 -1.88
C GLU A 41 14.93 5.82 -1.36
N PHE A 42 13.76 5.21 -1.53
CA PHE A 42 13.55 3.80 -1.20
C PHE A 42 14.55 2.92 -1.95
N TYR A 43 14.67 3.06 -3.26
CA TYR A 43 15.62 2.26 -4.03
C TYR A 43 17.08 2.58 -3.70
N ALA A 44 17.41 3.83 -3.36
CA ALA A 44 18.77 4.20 -2.96
C ALA A 44 19.18 3.48 -1.66
N ILE A 45 18.27 3.38 -0.69
CA ILE A 45 18.51 2.75 0.61
C ILE A 45 18.46 1.22 0.51
N PHE A 46 17.40 0.67 -0.10
CA PHE A 46 17.06 -0.74 0.08
C PHE A 46 17.54 -1.68 -1.03
N ARG A 47 18.07 -1.17 -2.16
CA ARG A 47 18.46 -2.03 -3.30
C ARG A 47 19.54 -3.08 -2.98
N GLU A 48 20.45 -2.80 -2.05
CA GLU A 48 21.54 -3.71 -1.67
C GLU A 48 21.20 -4.61 -0.47
N VAL A 49 20.10 -4.32 0.23
CA VAL A 49 19.73 -4.96 1.50
C VAL A 49 19.27 -6.41 1.30
N LYS A 50 18.85 -6.78 0.07
CA LYS A 50 18.42 -8.15 -0.33
C LYS A 50 17.34 -8.81 0.55
N VAL A 51 16.68 -8.03 1.42
CA VAL A 51 15.53 -8.48 2.23
C VAL A 51 14.28 -8.67 1.37
N LEU A 52 14.18 -7.88 0.29
CA LEU A 52 13.10 -7.91 -0.68
C LEU A 52 13.63 -8.28 -2.08
N PRO A 53 12.84 -8.98 -2.90
CA PRO A 53 13.16 -9.26 -4.31
C PRO A 53 12.94 -8.00 -5.18
N LEU A 54 13.79 -7.00 -4.96
CA LEU A 54 13.79 -5.75 -5.71
C LEU A 54 14.44 -5.94 -7.08
N PRO A 55 13.93 -5.27 -8.14
CA PRO A 55 14.59 -5.27 -9.43
C PRO A 55 15.98 -4.64 -9.31
N LYS A 56 16.92 -5.07 -10.15
CA LYS A 56 18.21 -4.37 -10.26
C LYS A 56 17.98 -2.93 -10.69
N ILE A 57 18.55 -1.99 -9.94
CA ILE A 57 18.47 -0.56 -10.22
C ILE A 57 19.75 -0.11 -10.93
N TYR A 58 19.61 0.39 -12.16
CA TYR A 58 20.72 0.85 -12.98
C TYR A 58 20.95 2.36 -12.85
N TYR A 59 19.89 3.15 -12.65
CA TYR A 59 19.97 4.61 -12.54
C TYR A 59 18.78 5.19 -11.79
N LEU A 60 19.04 6.23 -10.97
CA LEU A 60 18.04 7.00 -10.24
C LEU A 60 18.29 8.50 -10.47
N SER A 61 17.25 9.22 -10.87
CA SER A 61 17.23 10.68 -10.96
C SER A 61 15.98 11.20 -10.28
N LYS A 62 16.15 12.10 -9.32
CA LYS A 62 15.06 12.81 -8.65
C LYS A 62 14.48 13.90 -9.56
N VAL A 63 13.21 14.24 -9.34
CA VAL A 63 12.59 15.45 -9.91
C VAL A 63 13.13 16.66 -9.14
N ASP A 64 13.58 17.68 -9.87
CA ASP A 64 13.92 19.01 -9.34
C ASP A 64 13.11 20.04 -10.13
N VAL A 65 12.07 20.60 -9.50
CA VAL A 65 11.10 21.49 -10.14
C VAL A 65 11.76 22.82 -10.52
N GLU A 66 12.63 23.36 -9.66
CA GLU A 66 13.31 24.63 -9.88
C GLU A 66 14.29 24.55 -11.06
N LYS A 67 15.06 23.44 -11.11
CA LYS A 67 16.01 23.20 -12.21
C LYS A 67 15.37 22.60 -13.46
N LYS A 68 14.04 22.41 -13.46
CA LYS A 68 13.30 21.72 -14.53
C LYS A 68 13.89 20.35 -14.87
N GLN A 69 14.42 19.66 -13.87
CA GLN A 69 15.01 18.33 -14.03
C GLN A 69 13.91 17.27 -13.94
N ARG A 70 13.85 16.41 -14.96
CA ARG A 70 12.94 15.27 -14.97
C ARG A 70 13.46 14.13 -14.10
N GLY A 71 12.54 13.53 -13.33
CA GLY A 71 12.81 12.30 -12.61
C GLY A 71 12.94 11.10 -13.54
N MET A 72 13.77 10.13 -13.20
CA MET A 72 13.91 8.88 -13.96
C MET A 72 14.32 7.73 -13.05
N ILE A 73 13.72 6.56 -13.26
CA ILE A 73 14.22 5.31 -12.69
C ILE A 73 14.50 4.33 -13.82
N LEU A 74 15.76 3.93 -13.96
CA LEU A 74 16.17 2.83 -14.82
C LEU A 74 16.35 1.59 -13.95
N MET A 75 15.53 0.59 -14.20
CA MET A 75 15.51 -0.67 -13.47
C MET A 75 15.34 -1.84 -14.44
N GLU A 76 15.67 -3.03 -13.95
CA GLU A 76 15.43 -4.31 -14.60
C GLU A 76 13.98 -4.48 -15.07
N HIS A 77 13.83 -5.09 -16.24
CA HIS A 77 12.53 -5.39 -16.81
C HIS A 77 12.02 -6.71 -16.24
N LEU A 78 10.94 -6.63 -15.44
CA LEU A 78 10.33 -7.81 -14.80
C LEU A 78 9.11 -8.36 -15.56
N GLY A 79 8.76 -7.83 -16.73
CA GLY A 79 7.51 -8.20 -17.42
C GLY A 79 7.40 -9.66 -17.86
N ASN A 80 8.53 -10.38 -17.93
CA ASN A 80 8.55 -11.81 -18.26
C ASN A 80 8.38 -12.71 -17.02
N GLU A 81 8.60 -12.16 -15.82
CA GLU A 81 8.67 -12.92 -14.56
C GLU A 81 7.67 -12.42 -13.52
N GLY A 82 7.05 -11.26 -13.75
CA GLY A 82 6.17 -10.59 -12.82
C GLY A 82 4.97 -9.97 -13.51
N VAL A 83 3.86 -9.90 -12.76
CA VAL A 83 2.61 -9.28 -13.18
C VAL A 83 2.25 -8.16 -12.23
N VAL A 84 1.75 -7.04 -12.77
CA VAL A 84 1.07 -6.02 -11.96
C VAL A 84 -0.39 -6.43 -11.84
N LEU A 85 -0.81 -6.74 -10.62
CA LEU A 85 -2.20 -7.09 -10.37
C LEU A 85 -3.07 -5.84 -10.39
N ASN A 86 -4.22 -5.96 -11.04
CA ASN A 86 -5.26 -4.95 -11.00
C ASN A 86 -5.87 -4.92 -9.59
N ILE A 87 -6.31 -3.75 -9.13
CA ILE A 87 -7.08 -3.59 -7.89
C ILE A 87 -8.34 -4.47 -7.85
N PHE A 88 -8.88 -4.83 -9.02
CA PHE A 88 -10.03 -5.73 -9.15
C PHE A 88 -9.64 -7.22 -9.05
N THR A 89 -8.37 -7.57 -8.92
CA THR A 89 -7.91 -8.96 -8.86
C THR A 89 -7.58 -9.35 -7.42
N SER A 90 -8.11 -10.48 -6.96
CA SER A 90 -7.81 -11.01 -5.63
C SER A 90 -6.62 -11.94 -5.71
N LEU A 91 -5.86 -11.97 -4.63
CA LEU A 91 -4.79 -12.94 -4.41
C LEU A 91 -5.40 -14.26 -3.93
N ASN A 92 -4.74 -15.35 -4.31
CA ASN A 92 -4.99 -16.66 -3.69
C ASN A 92 -4.24 -16.80 -2.36
N GLU A 93 -4.52 -17.88 -1.64
CA GLU A 93 -3.93 -18.17 -0.32
C GLU A 93 -2.39 -18.17 -0.33
N GLU A 94 -1.78 -18.84 -1.30
CA GLU A 94 -0.32 -18.93 -1.42
C GLU A 94 0.31 -17.56 -1.68
N GLN A 95 -0.31 -16.76 -2.55
CA GLN A 95 0.15 -15.41 -2.84
C GLN A 95 0.05 -14.49 -1.62
N ILE A 96 -1.04 -14.57 -0.84
CA ILE A 96 -1.20 -13.81 0.41
C ILE A 96 -0.10 -14.20 1.39
N LYS A 97 0.11 -15.50 1.63
CA LYS A 97 1.17 -16.00 2.52
C LYS A 97 2.55 -15.52 2.08
N ASN A 98 2.84 -15.55 0.77
CA ASN A 98 4.12 -15.08 0.25
C ASN A 98 4.32 -13.56 0.42
N VAL A 99 3.27 -12.76 0.21
CA VAL A 99 3.33 -11.31 0.45
C VAL A 99 3.56 -11.03 1.94
N VAL A 100 2.84 -11.72 2.82
CA VAL A 100 2.97 -11.60 4.29
C VAL A 100 4.38 -11.98 4.75
N TYR A 101 4.95 -13.06 4.20
CA TYR A 101 6.33 -13.48 4.45
C TYR A 101 7.32 -12.35 4.14
N HIS A 102 7.19 -11.71 2.98
CA HIS A 102 8.08 -10.60 2.59
C HIS A 102 7.83 -9.33 3.41
N ILE A 103 6.59 -9.04 3.82
CA ILE A 103 6.28 -7.93 4.74
C ILE A 103 6.95 -8.17 6.10
N ALA A 104 6.82 -9.37 6.67
CA ALA A 104 7.44 -9.72 7.95
C ALA A 104 8.96 -9.57 7.92
N LYS A 105 9.62 -10.06 6.86
CA LYS A 105 11.06 -9.88 6.65
C LYS A 105 11.45 -8.41 6.55
N PHE A 106 10.68 -7.63 5.80
CA PHE A 106 10.94 -6.21 5.65
C PHE A 106 10.77 -5.44 6.95
N HIS A 107 9.72 -5.73 7.73
CA HIS A 107 9.52 -5.15 9.05
C HIS A 107 10.64 -5.51 10.03
N ALA A 108 11.09 -6.77 10.03
CA ALA A 108 12.24 -7.20 10.83
C ALA A 108 13.49 -6.36 10.51
N TYR A 109 13.76 -6.14 9.21
CA TYR A 109 14.87 -5.29 8.79
C TYR A 109 14.70 -3.84 9.24
N LEU A 110 13.54 -3.24 8.97
CA LEU A 110 13.26 -1.83 9.29
C LEU A 110 13.44 -1.54 10.78
N TRP A 111 12.94 -2.42 11.66
CA TRP A 111 13.05 -2.22 13.10
C TRP A 111 14.46 -2.44 13.64
N SER A 112 15.22 -3.34 13.00
CA SER A 112 16.60 -3.62 13.43
C SER A 112 17.61 -2.57 12.92
N HIS A 113 17.22 -1.74 11.95
CA HIS A 113 18.09 -0.77 11.28
C HIS A 113 17.41 0.59 11.12
N VAL A 114 16.71 1.06 12.16
CA VAL A 114 15.96 2.33 12.15
C VAL A 114 16.85 3.51 11.74
N ASP A 115 18.10 3.52 12.18
CA ASP A 115 19.12 4.51 11.87
C ASP A 115 19.44 4.65 10.37
N GLN A 116 19.19 3.61 9.57
CA GLN A 116 19.52 3.60 8.14
C GLN A 116 18.48 4.25 7.24
N TRP A 117 17.25 4.46 7.73
CA TRP A 117 16.14 4.96 6.90
C TRP A 117 15.28 6.02 7.59
N HIS A 118 15.31 6.09 8.92
CA HIS A 118 14.53 7.08 9.65
C HIS A 118 15.00 8.50 9.30
N GLY A 119 14.04 9.38 8.96
CA GLY A 119 14.31 10.76 8.54
C GLY A 119 14.51 10.98 7.04
N HIS A 120 14.65 9.91 6.24
CA HIS A 120 14.77 10.01 4.78
C HIS A 120 13.45 10.31 4.06
N PHE A 121 12.31 9.98 4.70
CA PHE A 121 10.97 10.11 4.11
C PHE A 121 10.19 11.25 4.75
N LYS A 122 9.73 12.21 3.94
CA LYS A 122 8.89 13.33 4.40
C LYS A 122 7.45 12.88 4.69
N ARG A 123 6.81 13.50 5.68
CA ARG A 123 5.39 13.27 6.03
C ARG A 123 4.50 13.84 4.93
N ASN A 124 3.72 13.01 4.25
CA ASN A 124 2.76 13.47 3.24
C ASN A 124 1.40 13.75 3.88
N ALA A 125 0.82 14.91 3.57
CA ALA A 125 -0.47 15.38 4.12
C ALA A 125 -1.70 14.59 3.65
N PHE A 126 -1.58 13.81 2.57
CA PHE A 126 -2.66 12.96 2.03
C PHE A 126 -2.84 11.62 2.73
N VAL A 127 -1.86 11.20 3.53
CA VAL A 127 -1.92 9.94 4.26
C VAL A 127 -2.13 10.32 5.72
N GLY A 128 -3.35 10.12 6.21
CA GLY A 128 -3.66 10.24 7.64
C GLY A 128 -2.68 9.42 8.49
N GLU A 129 -2.78 9.61 9.81
CA GLU A 129 -1.81 9.07 10.78
C GLU A 129 -1.57 7.56 10.67
N GLU A 130 -2.47 6.81 10.05
CA GLU A 130 -2.37 5.38 9.90
C GLU A 130 -2.34 4.98 8.42
N SER A 131 -1.17 4.53 7.96
CA SER A 131 -1.03 3.29 7.17
C SER A 131 0.26 3.18 6.36
N THR A 132 0.58 1.92 6.03
CA THR A 132 1.88 1.36 5.65
C THR A 132 1.74 0.53 4.32
N ILE A 133 2.72 -0.31 3.98
CA ILE A 133 3.40 -0.62 2.72
C ILE A 133 2.86 -2.05 2.23
N LEU A 134 2.45 -2.31 0.95
CA LEU A 134 2.40 -3.61 0.13
C LEU A 134 3.27 -3.81 -1.23
N THR A 135 4.35 -4.61 -1.28
CA THR A 135 5.66 -4.44 -2.00
C THR A 135 5.85 -4.44 -3.52
N LYS A 136 4.81 -4.24 -4.34
CA LYS A 136 5.00 -3.77 -5.74
C LYS A 136 3.79 -2.98 -6.28
N GLN A 137 2.59 -3.17 -5.70
CA GLN A 137 1.54 -2.13 -5.72
C GLN A 137 1.93 -0.91 -4.83
N MET A 138 2.80 -1.11 -3.84
CA MET A 138 3.44 -0.08 -3.00
C MET A 138 4.22 0.93 -3.78
N ILE A 139 4.97 0.47 -4.78
CA ILE A 139 5.99 1.30 -5.43
C ILE A 139 5.33 2.22 -6.48
N GLN A 140 4.02 2.11 -6.68
CA GLN A 140 3.29 2.98 -7.59
C GLN A 140 2.16 3.78 -6.92
N GLN A 141 1.64 3.38 -5.76
CA GLN A 141 0.51 4.09 -5.11
C GLN A 141 0.53 4.19 -3.56
N SER A 142 1.58 3.79 -2.83
CA SER A 142 1.54 3.91 -1.36
C SER A 142 2.82 4.50 -0.77
N ILE A 143 2.77 5.81 -0.53
CA ILE A 143 3.79 6.56 0.20
C ILE A 143 3.49 6.46 1.68
N ALA A 144 4.21 5.58 2.39
CA ALA A 144 4.48 5.74 3.82
C ALA A 144 5.41 4.61 4.29
N ILE A 145 6.72 4.74 4.06
CA ILE A 145 7.70 3.96 4.83
C ILE A 145 7.76 4.59 6.21
N ARG A 146 7.00 4.04 7.15
CA ARG A 146 6.97 4.46 8.56
C ARG A 146 7.15 3.22 9.44
N PRO A 147 7.60 3.38 10.70
CA PRO A 147 7.38 2.37 11.71
C PRO A 147 5.88 2.39 12.02
N GLY A 148 5.11 1.74 11.16
CA GLY A 148 3.67 1.63 11.28
C GLY A 148 3.27 0.44 12.14
N ASN A 149 2.00 0.41 12.51
CA ASN A 149 1.39 -0.77 13.10
C ASN A 149 1.46 -1.91 12.05
N PRO A 150 2.24 -2.98 12.26
CA PRO A 150 2.37 -4.08 11.31
C PRO A 150 1.02 -4.75 11.00
N SER A 151 0.09 -4.67 11.96
CA SER A 151 -1.26 -5.19 11.77
C SER A 151 -2.05 -4.41 10.71
N ALA A 152 -1.74 -3.13 10.48
CA ALA A 152 -2.39 -2.34 9.45
C ALA A 152 -2.01 -2.80 8.03
N ASP A 153 -0.78 -3.29 7.83
CA ASP A 153 -0.35 -3.88 6.55
C ASP A 153 -1.07 -5.18 6.27
N ILE A 154 -1.17 -6.04 7.28
CA ILE A 154 -1.89 -7.31 7.17
C ILE A 154 -3.39 -7.05 6.92
N ALA A 155 -4.01 -6.16 7.70
CA ALA A 155 -5.41 -5.79 7.52
C ALA A 155 -5.65 -5.22 6.12
N ARG A 156 -4.77 -4.33 5.63
CA ARG A 156 -4.89 -3.76 4.29
C ARG A 156 -4.78 -4.82 3.20
N LEU A 157 -3.80 -5.70 3.31
CA LEU A 157 -3.63 -6.80 2.35
C LEU A 157 -4.89 -7.64 2.27
N LEU A 158 -5.44 -8.04 3.42
CA LEU A 158 -6.63 -8.89 3.44
C LEU A 158 -7.87 -8.14 2.97
N VAL A 159 -8.04 -6.87 3.34
CA VAL A 159 -9.19 -6.05 2.93
C VAL A 159 -9.18 -5.75 1.44
N ILE A 160 -8.03 -5.44 0.84
CA ILE A 160 -7.94 -5.04 -0.58
C ILE A 160 -7.75 -6.25 -1.50
N SER A 161 -7.03 -7.28 -1.05
CA SER A 161 -6.57 -8.34 -1.94
C SER A 161 -7.25 -9.69 -1.72
N SER A 162 -8.20 -9.81 -0.77
CA SER A 162 -8.92 -11.08 -0.55
C SER A 162 -10.43 -10.89 -0.41
N GLY A 163 -11.19 -11.88 -0.91
CA GLY A 163 -12.64 -11.96 -0.66
C GLY A 163 -12.92 -12.32 0.80
N ALA A 164 -14.14 -12.06 1.27
CA ALA A 164 -14.53 -12.27 2.66
C ALA A 164 -14.29 -13.72 3.13
N ASP A 165 -14.73 -14.70 2.35
CA ASP A 165 -14.56 -16.11 2.67
C ASP A 165 -13.09 -16.50 2.89
N LEU A 166 -12.21 -16.02 2.00
CA LEU A 166 -10.78 -16.31 2.09
C LEU A 166 -10.16 -15.58 3.27
N ARG A 167 -10.55 -14.32 3.52
CA ARG A 167 -10.10 -13.56 4.69
C ARG A 167 -10.47 -14.27 5.99
N HIS A 168 -11.72 -14.68 6.16
CA HIS A 168 -12.19 -15.37 7.38
C HIS A 168 -11.49 -16.70 7.58
N LYS A 169 -11.23 -17.44 6.49
CA LYS A 169 -10.49 -18.71 6.54
C LYS A 169 -9.04 -18.51 6.98
N LEU A 170 -8.38 -17.46 6.48
CA LEU A 170 -6.94 -17.31 6.60
C LEU A 170 -6.48 -16.35 7.69
N GLU A 171 -7.36 -15.50 8.23
CA GLU A 171 -6.97 -14.41 9.13
C GLU A 171 -6.02 -14.86 10.25
N GLN A 172 -6.43 -15.87 11.01
CA GLN A 172 -5.64 -16.36 12.13
C GLN A 172 -4.31 -16.96 11.66
N GLU A 173 -4.35 -17.79 10.61
CA GLU A 173 -3.17 -18.42 10.04
C GLU A 173 -2.16 -17.39 9.51
N ILE A 174 -2.63 -16.30 8.88
CA ILE A 174 -1.79 -15.24 8.35
C ILE A 174 -1.14 -14.42 9.47
N ILE A 175 -1.87 -14.14 10.54
CA ILE A 175 -1.34 -13.42 11.71
C ILE A 175 -0.28 -14.28 12.42
N ASP A 176 -0.55 -15.59 12.55
CA ASP A 176 0.41 -16.56 13.08
C ASP A 176 1.67 -16.62 12.22
N HIS A 177 1.51 -16.83 10.92
CA HIS A 177 2.60 -16.92 9.97
C HIS A 177 3.45 -15.64 9.97
N TYR A 178 2.82 -14.46 9.95
CA TYR A 178 3.51 -13.17 10.02
C TYR A 178 4.37 -13.08 11.28
N TYR A 179 3.78 -13.38 12.45
CA TYR A 179 4.46 -13.21 13.72
C TYR A 179 5.62 -14.18 13.89
N ASP A 180 5.45 -15.43 13.46
CA ASP A 180 6.48 -16.46 13.53
C ASP A 180 7.68 -16.10 12.63
N VAL A 181 7.43 -15.63 11.41
CA VAL A 181 8.48 -15.14 10.49
C VAL A 181 9.16 -13.91 11.08
N LEU A 182 8.40 -12.96 11.60
CA LEU A 182 8.94 -11.73 12.19
C LEU A 182 9.87 -12.05 13.38
N GLN A 183 9.46 -12.95 14.29
CA GLN A 183 10.30 -13.37 15.41
C GLN A 183 11.58 -14.05 14.92
N HIS A 184 11.45 -14.96 13.94
CA HIS A 184 12.59 -15.66 13.39
C HIS A 184 13.60 -14.69 12.77
N GLU A 185 13.14 -13.72 11.97
CA GLU A 185 14.01 -12.79 11.26
C GLU A 185 14.61 -11.72 12.19
N THR A 186 13.85 -11.22 13.16
CA THR A 186 14.39 -10.27 14.16
C THR A 186 15.44 -10.92 15.07
N SER A 187 15.29 -12.22 15.37
CA SER A 187 16.29 -12.96 16.15
C SER A 187 17.66 -13.02 15.46
N LYS A 188 17.69 -13.12 14.13
CA LYS A 188 18.94 -13.11 13.33
C LYS A 188 19.65 -11.75 13.38
N LEU A 189 18.90 -10.68 13.68
CA LEU A 189 19.37 -9.30 13.71
C LEU A 189 19.63 -8.80 15.14
N ASN A 190 19.62 -9.69 16.14
CA ASN A 190 19.72 -9.35 17.56
C ASN A 190 18.65 -8.34 18.02
N TYR A 191 17.49 -8.31 17.35
CA TYR A 191 16.37 -7.47 17.71
C TYR A 191 15.28 -8.31 18.38
N LYS A 192 14.67 -7.78 19.44
CA LYS A 192 13.58 -8.45 20.16
C LYS A 192 12.26 -7.77 19.86
N VAL A 193 11.30 -8.54 19.32
CA VAL A 193 9.91 -8.09 19.17
C VAL A 193 9.33 -7.77 20.55
N SER A 194 8.81 -6.55 20.71
CA SER A 194 8.36 -5.99 22.00
C SER A 194 6.88 -6.25 22.31
N PHE A 195 6.15 -6.92 21.42
CA PHE A 195 4.73 -7.20 21.54
C PHE A 195 4.45 -8.69 21.38
N THR A 196 3.32 -9.14 21.92
CA THR A 196 2.85 -10.52 21.80
C THR A 196 1.97 -10.72 20.56
N LYS A 197 1.75 -11.99 20.20
CA LYS A 197 0.84 -12.37 19.12
C LYS A 197 -0.60 -11.92 19.38
N GLU A 198 -1.06 -11.97 20.62
CA GLU A 198 -2.38 -11.48 21.03
C GLU A 198 -2.50 -9.96 20.87
N GLN A 199 -1.44 -9.22 21.19
CA GLN A 199 -1.39 -7.77 20.96
C GLN A 199 -1.42 -7.45 19.46
N LEU A 200 -0.71 -8.23 18.63
CA LEU A 200 -0.76 -8.11 17.17
C LEU A 200 -2.18 -8.36 16.64
N LYS A 201 -2.86 -9.42 17.07
CA LYS A 201 -4.25 -9.73 16.68
C LYS A 201 -5.21 -8.61 17.10
N LYS A 202 -5.10 -8.13 18.33
CA LYS A 202 -5.93 -7.02 18.82
C LYS A 202 -5.71 -5.75 18.00
N ALA A 203 -4.45 -5.43 17.67
CA ALA A 203 -4.11 -4.29 16.83
C ALA A 203 -4.59 -4.47 15.37
N TYR A 204 -4.67 -5.72 14.89
CA TYR A 204 -5.26 -6.05 13.60
C TYR A 204 -6.77 -5.82 13.58
N ASP A 205 -7.49 -6.17 14.63
CA ASP A 205 -8.95 -5.94 14.70
C ASP A 205 -9.29 -4.45 14.59
N TYR A 206 -8.54 -3.59 15.29
CA TYR A 206 -8.69 -2.13 15.13
C TYR A 206 -8.33 -1.68 13.71
N ALA A 207 -7.23 -2.19 13.16
CA ALA A 207 -6.80 -1.80 11.82
C ALA A 207 -7.79 -2.24 10.75
N MET A 208 -8.45 -3.39 10.91
CA MET A 208 -9.50 -3.90 10.01
C MET A 208 -10.66 -2.92 9.89
N VAL A 209 -11.10 -2.33 11.00
CA VAL A 209 -12.16 -1.30 11.00
C VAL A 209 -11.72 -0.09 10.17
N ASN A 210 -10.50 0.41 10.41
CA ASN A 210 -9.96 1.55 9.67
C ASN A 210 -9.77 1.24 8.17
N GLN A 211 -9.29 0.05 7.82
CA GLN A 211 -9.12 -0.34 6.42
C GLN A 211 -10.46 -0.55 5.70
N ALA A 212 -11.50 -1.03 6.37
CA ALA A 212 -12.85 -1.14 5.79
C ALA A 212 -13.43 0.24 5.45
N ILE A 213 -13.27 1.23 6.33
CA ILE A 213 -13.69 2.61 6.08
C ILE A 213 -12.87 3.23 4.93
N PHE A 214 -11.56 3.00 4.92
CA PHE A 214 -10.71 3.46 3.82
C PHE A 214 -11.12 2.85 2.47
N LEU A 215 -11.44 1.55 2.45
CA LEU A 215 -11.94 0.89 1.24
C LEU A 215 -13.27 1.50 0.78
N LEU A 216 -14.19 1.84 1.70
CA LEU A 216 -15.42 2.57 1.35
C LEU A 216 -15.14 3.91 0.66
N MET A 217 -14.22 4.70 1.21
CA MET A 217 -13.81 5.97 0.61
C MET A 217 -13.18 5.77 -0.78
N MET A 218 -12.32 4.77 -0.92
CA MET A 218 -11.70 4.41 -2.20
C MET A 218 -12.73 3.95 -3.23
N THR A 219 -13.72 3.17 -2.83
CA THR A 219 -14.82 2.74 -3.71
C THR A 219 -15.60 3.94 -4.24
N ALA A 220 -15.96 4.89 -3.36
CA ALA A 220 -16.62 6.12 -3.78
C ALA A 220 -15.75 6.94 -4.76
N PHE A 221 -14.46 7.10 -4.47
CA PHE A 221 -13.53 7.79 -5.37
C PHE A 221 -13.45 7.11 -6.74
N LEU A 222 -13.28 5.78 -6.78
CA LEU A 222 -13.18 5.02 -8.02
C LEU A 222 -14.47 5.14 -8.83
N THR A 223 -15.66 5.07 -8.21
CA THR A 223 -16.93 5.25 -8.95
C THR A 223 -16.99 6.59 -9.70
N GLY A 224 -16.43 7.66 -9.14
CA GLY A 224 -16.34 8.97 -9.80
C GLY A 224 -15.31 9.04 -10.93
N ALA A 225 -14.37 8.09 -10.99
CA ALA A 225 -13.29 8.02 -11.96
C ALA A 225 -13.57 7.05 -13.13
N ALA A 226 -14.83 6.65 -13.33
CA ALA A 226 -15.20 5.71 -14.38
C ALA A 226 -14.80 6.21 -15.79
N PRO A 227 -14.20 5.36 -16.64
CA PRO A 227 -13.88 5.73 -18.02
C PRO A 227 -15.17 5.94 -18.83
N LYS A 228 -15.14 6.79 -19.85
CA LYS A 228 -16.33 7.15 -20.64
C LYS A 228 -16.60 6.24 -21.84
N GLU A 229 -15.59 5.52 -22.31
CA GLU A 229 -15.61 4.79 -23.59
C GLU A 229 -15.54 3.27 -23.41
N GLU A 230 -16.17 2.54 -24.32
CA GLU A 230 -16.10 1.08 -24.40
C GLU A 230 -14.81 0.63 -25.13
N PRO A 231 -14.25 -0.55 -24.82
CA PRO A 231 -14.72 -1.55 -23.86
C PRO A 231 -14.26 -1.30 -22.41
N ALA A 232 -13.48 -0.24 -22.17
CA ALA A 232 -12.90 0.06 -20.86
C ALA A 232 -13.97 0.25 -19.78
N LEU A 233 -15.10 0.88 -20.13
CA LEU A 233 -16.26 1.03 -19.24
C LEU A 233 -16.84 -0.32 -18.79
N THR A 234 -17.00 -1.28 -19.70
CA THR A 234 -17.49 -2.63 -19.34
C THR A 234 -16.54 -3.31 -18.35
N TYR A 235 -15.24 -3.35 -18.64
CA TYR A 235 -14.25 -3.94 -17.73
C TYR A 235 -14.22 -3.25 -16.36
N PHE A 236 -14.32 -1.91 -16.37
CA PHE A 236 -14.37 -1.12 -15.14
C PHE A 236 -15.60 -1.46 -14.30
N LYS A 237 -16.79 -1.54 -14.90
CA LYS A 237 -18.03 -1.91 -14.20
C LYS A 237 -17.94 -3.29 -13.55
N MET A 238 -17.44 -4.30 -14.28
CA MET A 238 -17.23 -5.65 -13.74
C MET A 238 -16.25 -5.64 -12.56
N GLY A 239 -15.17 -4.86 -12.65
CA GLY A 239 -14.23 -4.68 -11.54
C GLY A 239 -14.86 -3.98 -10.34
N MET A 240 -15.68 -2.96 -10.56
CA MET A 240 -16.35 -2.22 -9.50
C MET A 240 -17.37 -3.04 -8.74
N GLU A 241 -18.13 -3.92 -9.41
CA GLU A 241 -19.06 -4.84 -8.73
C GLU A 241 -18.34 -5.64 -7.64
N LYS A 242 -17.16 -6.16 -7.97
CA LYS A 242 -16.34 -6.89 -7.01
C LYS A 242 -15.88 -6.02 -5.84
N ILE A 243 -15.39 -4.81 -6.12
CA ILE A 243 -14.92 -3.88 -5.07
C ILE A 243 -16.07 -3.43 -4.16
N VAL A 244 -17.26 -3.23 -4.71
CA VAL A 244 -18.47 -2.91 -3.92
C VAL A 244 -18.84 -4.07 -3.00
N VAL A 245 -18.83 -5.31 -3.49
CA VAL A 245 -19.07 -6.51 -2.65
C VAL A 245 -18.02 -6.62 -1.55
N GLN A 246 -16.74 -6.45 -1.90
CA GLN A 246 -15.63 -6.50 -0.94
C GLN A 246 -15.71 -5.38 0.12
N THR A 247 -16.16 -4.19 -0.29
CA THR A 247 -16.41 -3.06 0.62
C THR A 247 -17.52 -3.40 1.60
N ARG A 248 -18.67 -3.88 1.10
CA ARG A 248 -19.80 -4.29 1.93
C ARG A 248 -19.38 -5.34 2.97
N ASP A 249 -18.69 -6.38 2.53
CA ASP A 249 -18.31 -7.48 3.43
C ASP A 249 -17.26 -7.03 4.45
N SER A 250 -16.32 -6.17 4.07
CA SER A 250 -15.34 -5.60 4.99
C SER A 250 -15.99 -4.67 6.03
N LEU A 251 -17.01 -3.90 5.64
CA LEU A 251 -17.79 -3.08 6.58
C LEU A 251 -18.61 -3.94 7.55
N TYR A 252 -19.15 -5.05 7.08
CA TYR A 252 -19.86 -6.00 7.92
C TYR A 252 -18.93 -6.66 8.96
N ASP A 253 -17.71 -7.03 8.56
CA ASP A 253 -16.68 -7.51 9.48
C ASP A 253 -16.28 -6.45 10.50
N ALA A 254 -16.06 -5.22 10.04
CA ALA A 254 -15.75 -4.09 10.91
C ALA A 254 -16.86 -3.85 11.95
N TRP A 255 -18.13 -3.93 11.53
CA TRP A 255 -19.26 -3.82 12.44
C TRP A 255 -19.26 -4.92 13.51
N LYS A 256 -19.05 -6.18 13.13
CA LYS A 256 -18.94 -7.30 14.10
C LYS A 256 -17.80 -7.09 15.09
N ILE A 257 -16.65 -6.61 14.63
CA ILE A 257 -15.51 -6.27 15.49
C ILE A 257 -15.89 -5.17 16.49
N CYS A 258 -16.57 -4.11 16.02
CA CYS A 258 -17.08 -3.04 16.89
C CYS A 258 -18.09 -3.56 17.94
N GLU A 259 -18.99 -4.48 17.58
CA GLU A 259 -19.91 -5.10 18.54
C GLU A 259 -19.17 -5.86 19.65
N GLN A 260 -18.13 -6.60 19.29
CA GLN A 260 -17.29 -7.30 20.27
C GLN A 260 -16.60 -6.34 21.25
N PHE A 261 -16.18 -5.16 20.76
CA PHE A 261 -15.63 -4.12 21.62
C PHE A 261 -16.68 -3.48 22.53
N ASN A 262 -17.87 -3.18 22.01
CA ASN A 262 -18.97 -2.62 22.80
C ASN A 262 -19.44 -3.58 23.91
N GLY A 263 -19.54 -4.88 23.62
CA GLY A 263 -19.88 -5.88 24.64
C GLY A 263 -18.84 -6.02 25.76
N LYS A 264 -17.60 -5.54 25.54
CA LYS A 264 -16.49 -5.62 26.51
C LYS A 264 -16.25 -4.32 27.27
N TYR A 265 -16.66 -3.17 26.73
CA TYR A 265 -16.37 -1.85 27.28
C TYR A 265 -17.60 -0.95 27.54
N GLY A 266 -18.82 -1.44 27.29
CA GLY A 266 -20.10 -0.86 27.73
C GLY A 266 -20.12 0.66 27.87
N PHE A 267 -20.32 1.37 26.77
CA PHE A 267 -20.73 2.77 26.80
C PHE A 267 -22.23 2.88 27.07
#